data_AF-A0AA38XZJ5-F1
#
_entry.id   AF-A0AA38XZJ5-F1
#
_cell.length_a   1.000
_cell.length_b   1.000
_cell.length_c   1.000
_cell.angle_alpha   90.00
_cell.angle_beta   90.00
_cell.angle_gamma   90.00
#
_symmetry.space_group_name_H-M   'P 1'
#
loop_
_entity.id
_entity.type
_entity.pdbx_description
1 polymer ?
#
loop_
_entity_poly.entity_id
_entity_poly.type
_entity_poly.pdbx_seq_one_letter_code
_entity_poly.pdbx_strand_id
1 'polypeptide(L)'
;MEGRYGESPVEVYDDVEDSQKVLSLIRNSPSRLVDNLIMAQDPSVARTALIVAPLIYGQGAGPVNQRSIQVPEIARATLKYGQGFRLLRGLNQWSHIHIRDLGDLFLRLAQAAVKSQPGLWNGEGIYLPGSGAMEFGELNRCVASAAQEQGLLKSSEIELTIDVDEANKVTSHGGVLWGTNAVFRSGRAQHTLGWEPQAPGLVDSIAEAVASEAKRLQGQQ
;
A
#
# COMPACT_ATOMS: atom_id res chain seq x y z
N MET A 1 3.21 -7.14 16.63
CA MET A 1 4.28 -6.15 16.93
C MET A 1 3.61 -4.86 17.33
N GLU A 2 3.43 -4.64 18.63
CA GLU A 2 3.05 -3.32 19.15
C GLU A 2 4.24 -2.36 19.00
N GLY A 3 3.96 -1.09 18.70
CA GLY A 3 4.77 0.02 19.20
C GLY A 3 5.95 0.55 18.38
N ARG A 4 6.17 0.12 17.13
CA ARG A 4 7.24 0.69 16.27
C ARG A 4 6.71 1.64 15.21
N TYR A 5 6.07 2.72 15.66
CA TYR A 5 5.58 3.76 14.77
C TYR A 5 6.69 4.72 14.35
N GLY A 6 6.76 5.09 13.07
CA GLY A 6 7.71 6.07 12.55
C GLY A 6 9.16 5.59 12.48
N GLU A 7 9.42 4.31 12.73
CA GLU A 7 10.76 3.70 12.75
C GLU A 7 11.01 2.87 11.49
N SER A 8 12.28 2.77 11.08
CA SER A 8 12.69 1.97 9.91
C SER A 8 12.29 0.50 10.03
N PRO A 9 12.00 -0.16 8.89
CA PRO A 9 11.72 -1.60 8.88
C PRO A 9 12.94 -2.38 9.37
N VAL A 10 12.69 -3.46 10.12
CA VAL A 10 13.75 -4.40 10.55
C VAL A 10 13.90 -5.54 9.56
N GLU A 11 12.81 -5.89 8.90
CA GLU A 11 12.75 -7.01 7.97
C GLU A 11 12.11 -6.55 6.66
N VAL A 12 12.61 -7.09 5.56
CA VAL A 12 12.03 -7.00 4.22
C VAL A 12 11.83 -8.43 3.75
N TYR A 13 10.61 -8.79 3.36
CA TYR A 13 10.28 -10.15 2.92
C TYR A 13 10.35 -10.28 1.41
N ASP A 14 10.72 -11.44 0.90
CA ASP A 14 10.61 -11.80 -0.52
C ASP A 14 9.61 -12.96 -0.72
N ASP A 15 8.67 -12.83 -1.65
CA ASP A 15 7.62 -13.84 -1.87
C ASP A 15 8.09 -15.12 -2.59
N VAL A 16 9.35 -15.16 -2.99
CA VAL A 16 10.06 -16.34 -3.50
C VAL A 16 11.00 -16.88 -2.43
N GLU A 17 12.00 -16.09 -2.02
CA GLU A 17 13.07 -16.54 -1.12
C GLU A 17 12.54 -16.80 0.31
N ASP A 18 11.65 -15.94 0.82
CA ASP A 18 11.09 -16.04 2.16
C ASP A 18 9.70 -16.68 2.18
N SER A 19 9.28 -17.36 1.10
CA SER A 19 7.91 -17.88 0.95
C SER A 19 7.40 -18.68 2.17
N GLN A 20 8.23 -19.56 2.74
CA GLN A 20 7.89 -20.32 3.96
C GLN A 20 7.79 -19.44 5.21
N LYS A 21 8.65 -18.41 5.33
CA LYS A 21 8.59 -17.45 6.44
C LYS A 21 7.31 -16.62 6.35
N VAL A 22 6.96 -16.12 5.16
CA VAL A 22 5.70 -15.38 4.91
C VAL A 22 4.49 -16.25 5.23
N LEU A 23 4.46 -17.49 4.76
CA LEU A 23 3.43 -18.48 5.09
C LEU A 23 3.27 -18.68 6.60
N SER A 24 4.39 -18.86 7.30
CA SER A 24 4.41 -19.06 8.75
C SER A 24 3.85 -17.83 9.48
N LEU A 25 4.23 -16.62 9.07
CA LEU A 25 3.70 -15.38 9.64
C LEU A 25 2.19 -15.25 9.45
N ILE A 26 1.66 -15.59 8.27
CA ILE A 26 0.22 -15.55 8.00
C ILE A 26 -0.52 -16.62 8.84
N ARG A 27 -0.01 -17.86 8.87
CA ARG A 27 -0.59 -18.99 9.63
C ARG A 27 -0.65 -18.73 11.13
N ASN A 28 0.38 -18.09 11.67
CA ASN A 28 0.47 -17.81 13.11
C ASN A 28 -0.22 -16.50 13.52
N SER A 29 -0.86 -15.78 12.59
CA SER A 29 -1.53 -14.51 12.87
C SER A 29 -3.04 -14.71 13.04
N PRO A 30 -3.61 -14.45 14.24
CA PRO A 30 -5.05 -14.59 14.47
C PRO A 30 -5.91 -13.65 13.62
N SER A 31 -5.38 -12.48 13.23
CA SER A 31 -6.09 -11.53 12.37
C SER A 31 -6.17 -11.97 10.91
N ARG A 32 -5.47 -13.04 10.52
CA ARG A 32 -5.41 -13.60 9.17
C ARG A 32 -6.28 -14.85 9.02
N LEU A 33 -7.34 -14.99 9.83
CA LEU A 33 -8.22 -16.16 9.81
C LEU A 33 -8.77 -16.50 8.42
N VAL A 34 -9.20 -15.47 7.66
CA VAL A 34 -9.73 -15.67 6.30
C VAL A 34 -8.64 -16.12 5.34
N ASP A 35 -7.47 -15.48 5.38
CA ASP A 35 -6.31 -15.87 4.58
C ASP A 35 -5.93 -17.33 4.85
N ASN A 36 -5.91 -17.73 6.12
CA ASN A 36 -5.62 -19.10 6.54
C ASN A 36 -6.68 -20.10 6.06
N LEU A 37 -7.96 -19.74 6.12
CA LEU A 37 -9.05 -20.57 5.58
C LEU A 37 -8.90 -20.80 4.07
N ILE A 38 -8.55 -19.74 3.32
CA ILE A 38 -8.37 -19.79 1.86
C ILE A 38 -7.16 -20.66 1.49
N MET A 39 -6.05 -20.53 2.22
CA MET A 39 -4.85 -21.33 1.95
C MET A 39 -4.98 -22.80 2.35
N ALA A 40 -5.85 -23.12 3.31
CA ALA A 40 -6.08 -24.48 3.78
C ALA A 40 -7.02 -25.31 2.89
N GLN A 41 -7.56 -24.73 1.80
CA GLN A 41 -8.43 -25.45 0.88
C GLN A 41 -7.69 -26.60 0.19
N ASP A 42 -8.39 -27.72 -0.02
CA ASP A 42 -7.91 -28.84 -0.81
C ASP A 42 -7.73 -28.40 -2.29
N PRO A 43 -6.52 -28.47 -2.86
CA PRO A 43 -6.27 -28.07 -4.25
C PRO A 43 -7.10 -28.83 -5.29
N SER A 44 -7.58 -30.04 -4.97
CA SER A 44 -8.47 -30.82 -5.84
C SER A 44 -9.90 -30.28 -5.87
N VAL A 45 -10.29 -29.52 -4.84
CA VAL A 45 -11.60 -28.88 -4.72
C VAL A 45 -11.54 -27.42 -5.15
N ALA A 46 -10.56 -26.67 -4.64
CA ALA A 46 -10.38 -25.25 -4.93
C ALA A 46 -8.91 -24.85 -4.97
N ARG A 47 -8.50 -24.30 -6.13
CA ARG A 47 -7.20 -23.65 -6.31
C ARG A 47 -7.30 -22.20 -5.87
N THR A 48 -6.43 -21.78 -4.96
CA THR A 48 -6.47 -20.43 -4.38
C THR A 48 -5.19 -19.65 -4.64
N ALA A 49 -5.29 -18.33 -4.80
CA ALA A 49 -4.14 -17.44 -4.84
C ALA A 49 -4.36 -16.33 -3.81
N LEU A 50 -3.47 -16.23 -2.82
CA LEU A 50 -3.49 -15.21 -1.78
C LEU A 50 -2.64 -14.03 -2.21
N ILE A 51 -3.27 -12.89 -2.44
CA ILE A 51 -2.60 -11.64 -2.79
C ILE A 51 -2.57 -10.75 -1.55
N VAL A 52 -1.37 -10.47 -1.03
CA VAL A 52 -1.19 -9.57 0.12
C VAL A 52 -0.61 -8.26 -0.37
N ALA A 53 -1.50 -7.32 -0.73
CA ALA A 53 -1.12 -6.03 -1.28
C ALA A 53 -0.63 -5.04 -0.20
N PRO A 54 0.25 -4.09 -0.55
CA PRO A 54 0.79 -3.10 0.37
C PRO A 54 0.02 -1.77 0.22
N LEU A 55 0.71 -0.62 0.15
CA LEU A 55 0.06 0.66 -0.18
C LEU A 55 -0.42 0.61 -1.64
N ILE A 56 -1.74 0.64 -1.84
CA ILE A 56 -2.34 0.72 -3.17
C ILE A 56 -2.65 2.18 -3.51
N TYR A 57 -2.12 2.68 -4.61
CA TYR A 57 -2.33 4.06 -5.08
C TYR A 57 -2.90 4.12 -6.50
N GLY A 58 -3.22 5.35 -6.94
CA GLY A 58 -3.87 5.62 -8.22
C GLY A 58 -5.40 5.64 -8.14
N GLN A 59 -6.01 6.25 -9.15
CA GLN A 59 -7.47 6.30 -9.28
C GLN A 59 -8.02 4.93 -9.71
N GLY A 60 -8.96 4.40 -8.93
CA GLY A 60 -9.65 3.15 -9.28
C GLY A 60 -10.54 3.31 -10.52
N ALA A 61 -10.58 2.28 -11.36
CA ALA A 61 -11.43 2.25 -12.56
C ALA A 61 -12.84 1.69 -12.32
N GLY A 62 -13.12 1.22 -11.09
CA GLY A 62 -14.41 0.64 -10.73
C GLY A 62 -15.51 1.69 -10.50
N PRO A 63 -16.79 1.29 -10.49
CA PRO A 63 -17.93 2.20 -10.36
C PRO A 63 -18.18 2.68 -8.91
N VAL A 64 -17.48 2.11 -7.92
CA VAL A 64 -17.74 2.35 -6.50
C VAL A 64 -16.64 3.22 -5.89
N ASN A 65 -15.62 2.59 -5.29
CA ASN A 65 -14.51 3.33 -4.70
C ASN A 65 -13.41 3.54 -5.73
N GLN A 66 -13.12 4.81 -6.02
CA GLN A 66 -12.02 5.23 -6.89
C GLN A 66 -10.89 5.91 -6.12
N ARG A 67 -11.09 6.14 -4.81
CA ARG A 67 -10.15 6.88 -3.96
C ARG A 67 -9.33 5.88 -3.12
N SER A 68 -8.01 5.96 -3.25
CA SER A 68 -7.08 5.26 -2.37
C SER A 68 -7.08 5.87 -0.95
N ILE A 69 -6.29 5.30 -0.04
CA ILE A 69 -6.33 5.68 1.38
C ILE A 69 -5.12 6.52 1.77
N GLN A 70 -3.91 5.95 1.81
CA GLN A 70 -2.78 6.60 2.49
C GLN A 70 -2.37 7.94 1.86
N VAL A 71 -2.15 8.01 0.54
CA VAL A 71 -1.77 9.27 -0.12
C VAL A 71 -2.87 10.33 -0.01
N PRO A 72 -4.16 10.03 -0.32
CA PRO A 72 -5.22 11.02 -0.16
C PRO A 72 -5.46 11.45 1.29
N GLU A 73 -5.34 10.55 2.27
CA GLU A 73 -5.48 10.91 3.69
C GLU A 73 -4.35 11.83 4.17
N ILE A 74 -3.11 11.59 3.72
CA ILE A 74 -1.97 12.48 3.98
C ILE A 74 -2.20 13.83 3.29
N ALA A 75 -2.59 13.85 2.02
CA ALA A 75 -2.91 15.10 1.31
C ALA A 75 -4.02 15.90 2.02
N ARG A 76 -5.11 15.24 2.40
CA ARG A 76 -6.19 15.88 3.17
C ARG A 76 -5.69 16.47 4.48
N ALA A 77 -4.89 15.72 5.24
CA ALA A 77 -4.34 16.19 6.52
C ALA A 77 -3.41 17.39 6.32
N THR A 78 -2.48 17.31 5.36
CA THR A 78 -1.58 18.41 4.96
C THR A 78 -2.36 19.67 4.63
N LEU A 79 -3.42 19.55 3.82
CA LEU A 79 -4.28 20.70 3.45
C LEU A 79 -5.06 21.26 4.65
N LYS A 80 -5.54 20.41 5.56
CA LYS A 80 -6.22 20.84 6.79
C LYS A 80 -5.30 21.55 7.77
N TYR A 81 -4.05 21.08 7.88
CA TYR A 81 -3.03 21.74 8.70
C TYR A 81 -2.53 23.04 8.06
N GLY A 82 -2.66 23.18 6.74
CA GLY A 82 -2.10 24.31 6.01
C GLY A 82 -0.57 24.30 5.94
N GLN A 83 0.06 23.16 6.20
CA GLN A 83 1.50 22.94 6.17
C GLN A 83 1.83 21.44 6.03
N GLY A 84 3.06 21.13 5.63
CA GLY A 84 3.58 19.76 5.64
C GLY A 84 3.73 19.21 7.06
N PHE A 85 3.44 17.91 7.24
CA PHE A 85 3.57 17.23 8.53
C PHE A 85 4.24 15.87 8.36
N ARG A 86 4.74 15.27 9.45
CA ARG A 86 5.15 13.85 9.52
C ARG A 86 4.69 13.21 10.82
N LEU A 87 4.51 11.89 10.82
CA LEU A 87 4.29 11.10 12.03
C LEU A 87 5.63 10.68 12.64
N LEU A 88 5.89 11.10 13.88
CA LEU A 88 7.13 10.81 14.60
C LEU A 88 8.38 11.08 13.72
N ARG A 89 9.32 10.12 13.64
CA ARG A 89 10.52 10.27 12.82
C ARG A 89 10.26 10.08 11.32
N GLY A 90 9.12 9.49 10.95
CA GLY A 90 8.72 9.24 9.57
C GLY A 90 9.58 8.21 8.83
N LEU A 91 10.43 7.44 9.52
CA LEU A 91 11.37 6.51 8.89
C LEU A 91 10.74 5.18 8.48
N ASN A 92 9.45 5.00 8.79
CA ASN A 92 8.71 3.81 8.42
C ASN A 92 8.47 3.77 6.90
N GLN A 93 8.45 2.56 6.36
CA GLN A 93 8.38 2.32 4.92
C GLN A 93 7.27 1.34 4.58
N TRP A 94 6.59 1.59 3.45
CA TRP A 94 5.71 0.60 2.83
C TRP A 94 6.12 0.36 1.39
N SER A 95 6.04 -0.89 0.97
CA SER A 95 5.95 -1.21 -0.45
C SER A 95 4.69 -0.57 -1.04
N HIS A 96 4.68 -0.32 -2.34
CA HIS A 96 3.54 0.28 -3.01
C HIS A 96 3.27 -0.36 -4.36
N ILE A 97 2.02 -0.29 -4.80
CA ILE A 97 1.59 -0.76 -6.11
C ILE A 97 0.47 0.13 -6.66
N HIS A 98 0.49 0.42 -7.96
CA HIS A 98 -0.60 1.14 -8.58
C HIS A 98 -1.80 0.19 -8.78
N ILE A 99 -3.03 0.68 -8.58
CA ILE A 99 -4.26 -0.13 -8.66
C ILE A 99 -4.43 -0.84 -10.01
N ARG A 100 -3.97 -0.23 -11.11
CA ARG A 100 -4.00 -0.85 -12.45
C ARG A 100 -3.06 -2.05 -12.55
N ASP A 101 -1.86 -1.97 -12.00
CA ASP A 101 -0.90 -3.08 -12.02
C ASP A 101 -1.37 -4.24 -11.14
N LEU A 102 -1.99 -3.92 -10.00
CA LEU A 102 -2.66 -4.91 -9.17
C LEU A 102 -3.79 -5.60 -9.95
N GLY A 103 -4.62 -4.83 -10.67
CA GLY A 103 -5.65 -5.37 -11.56
C GLY A 103 -5.10 -6.29 -12.66
N ASP A 104 -3.96 -5.95 -13.26
CA ASP A 104 -3.28 -6.80 -14.24
C ASP A 104 -2.83 -8.14 -13.63
N LEU A 105 -2.36 -8.14 -12.38
CA LEU A 105 -2.03 -9.39 -11.68
C LEU A 105 -3.26 -10.30 -11.52
N PHE A 106 -4.42 -9.74 -11.12
CA PHE A 106 -5.67 -10.50 -11.04
C PHE A 106 -6.06 -11.09 -12.40
N LEU A 107 -5.94 -10.31 -13.47
CA LEU A 107 -6.23 -10.78 -14.83
C LEU A 107 -5.32 -11.95 -15.22
N ARG A 108 -4.02 -11.86 -14.95
CA ARG A 108 -3.05 -12.92 -15.26
C ARG A 108 -3.32 -14.19 -14.47
N LEU A 109 -3.65 -14.08 -13.19
CA LEU A 109 -4.07 -15.23 -12.38
C LEU A 109 -5.33 -15.87 -12.95
N ALA A 110 -6.35 -15.08 -13.32
CA ALA A 110 -7.56 -15.62 -13.94
C ALA A 110 -7.25 -16.37 -15.26
N GLN A 111 -6.39 -15.80 -16.11
CA GLN A 111 -5.95 -16.45 -17.35
C GLN A 111 -5.17 -17.75 -17.09
N ALA A 112 -4.29 -17.74 -16.09
CA ALA A 112 -3.53 -18.92 -15.69
C ALA A 112 -4.44 -20.03 -15.12
N ALA A 113 -5.51 -19.66 -14.41
CA ALA A 113 -6.52 -20.59 -13.92
C ALA A 113 -7.27 -21.29 -15.06
N VAL A 114 -7.66 -20.54 -16.10
CA VAL A 114 -8.30 -21.09 -17.32
C VAL A 114 -7.36 -22.07 -18.03
N LYS A 115 -6.06 -21.75 -18.10
CA LYS A 115 -5.03 -22.62 -18.68
C LYS A 115 -4.61 -23.78 -17.78
N SER A 116 -5.11 -23.84 -16.56
CA SER A 116 -4.68 -24.79 -15.53
C SER A 116 -3.17 -24.85 -15.33
N GLN A 117 -2.51 -23.69 -15.36
CA GLN A 117 -1.07 -23.60 -15.13
C GLN A 117 -0.74 -24.08 -13.70
N PRO A 118 0.22 -25.02 -13.52
CA PRO A 118 0.63 -25.51 -12.21
C PRO A 118 1.55 -24.53 -11.49
N GLY A 119 1.77 -24.74 -10.17
CA GLY A 119 2.77 -23.99 -9.39
C GLY A 119 2.36 -22.57 -8.99
N LEU A 120 1.07 -22.22 -9.09
CA LEU A 120 0.54 -20.87 -8.84
C LEU A 120 -0.45 -20.80 -7.67
N TRP A 121 -0.76 -21.94 -7.05
CA TRP A 121 -1.97 -22.08 -6.24
C TRP A 121 -1.66 -22.59 -4.83
N ASN A 122 -2.57 -22.31 -3.90
CA ASN A 122 -2.58 -22.76 -2.52
C ASN A 122 -1.24 -22.43 -1.84
N GLY A 123 -0.49 -23.44 -1.39
CA GLY A 123 0.79 -23.25 -0.71
C GLY A 123 1.87 -22.55 -1.56
N GLU A 124 1.75 -22.57 -2.89
CA GLU A 124 2.66 -21.87 -3.81
C GLU A 124 2.06 -20.55 -4.34
N GLY A 125 0.81 -20.25 -3.98
CA GLY A 125 0.03 -19.15 -4.52
C GLY A 125 0.01 -17.90 -3.65
N ILE A 126 1.13 -17.51 -3.03
CA ILE A 126 1.22 -16.27 -2.25
C ILE A 126 1.99 -15.22 -3.04
N TYR A 127 1.31 -14.11 -3.30
CA TYR A 127 1.82 -13.02 -4.11
C TYR A 127 1.90 -11.75 -3.27
N LEU A 128 3.08 -11.13 -3.24
CA LEU A 128 3.33 -9.83 -2.64
C LEU A 128 3.54 -8.80 -3.77
N PRO A 129 2.47 -8.24 -4.37
CA PRO A 129 2.60 -7.34 -5.51
C PRO A 129 3.15 -5.98 -5.09
N GLY A 130 4.30 -5.60 -5.61
CA GLY A 130 4.93 -4.32 -5.32
C GLY A 130 5.79 -3.84 -6.48
N SER A 131 5.82 -2.52 -6.68
CA SER A 131 6.66 -1.86 -7.69
C SER A 131 7.81 -1.05 -7.08
N GLY A 132 7.91 -1.02 -5.75
CA GLY A 132 8.90 -0.26 -5.00
C GLY A 132 8.46 -0.11 -3.54
N ALA A 133 9.24 0.63 -2.77
CA ALA A 133 8.90 1.01 -1.39
C ALA A 133 9.29 2.47 -1.13
N MET A 134 8.54 3.13 -0.25
CA MET A 134 8.73 4.55 0.06
C MET A 134 8.67 4.79 1.56
N GLU A 135 9.57 5.63 2.05
CA GLU A 135 9.54 6.17 3.41
C GLU A 135 8.39 7.17 3.56
N PHE A 136 7.64 7.09 4.65
CA PHE A 136 6.52 7.98 4.89
C PHE A 136 6.96 9.43 5.07
N GLY A 137 8.09 9.68 5.71
CA GLY A 137 8.70 11.01 5.78
C GLY A 137 8.94 11.62 4.39
N GLU A 138 9.37 10.81 3.42
CA GLU A 138 9.51 11.24 2.02
C GLU A 138 8.15 11.42 1.34
N LEU A 139 7.21 10.50 1.56
CA LEU A 139 5.86 10.62 1.01
C LEU A 139 5.17 11.92 1.47
N ASN A 140 5.31 12.25 2.75
CA ASN A 140 4.84 13.50 3.33
C ASN A 140 5.48 14.73 2.68
N ARG A 141 6.80 14.70 2.41
CA ARG A 141 7.52 15.76 1.66
C ARG A 141 6.99 15.91 0.24
N CYS A 142 6.84 14.81 -0.51
CA CYS A 142 6.32 14.86 -1.87
C CYS A 142 4.89 15.43 -1.92
N VAL A 143 4.04 15.07 -0.95
CA VAL A 143 2.68 15.63 -0.83
C VAL A 143 2.73 17.14 -0.54
N ALA A 144 3.58 17.59 0.39
CA ALA A 144 3.73 19.01 0.70
C ALA A 144 4.28 19.81 -0.49
N SER A 145 5.26 19.28 -1.22
CA SER A 145 5.79 19.86 -2.47
C SER A 145 4.70 20.01 -3.51
N ALA A 146 3.96 18.95 -3.81
CA ALA A 146 2.87 18.97 -4.77
C ALA A 146 1.76 19.97 -4.37
N ALA A 147 1.46 20.10 -3.08
CA ALA A 147 0.50 21.09 -2.59
C ALA A 147 1.02 22.53 -2.72
N GLN A 148 2.31 22.77 -2.48
CA GLN A 148 2.93 24.08 -2.72
C GLN A 148 2.94 24.45 -4.21
N GLU A 149 3.36 23.53 -5.07
CA GLU A 149 3.39 23.71 -6.54
C GLU A 149 1.99 24.05 -7.11
N GLN A 150 0.94 23.50 -6.50
CA GLN A 150 -0.46 23.79 -6.83
C GLN A 150 -1.01 25.07 -6.17
N GLY A 151 -0.18 25.81 -5.41
CA GLY A 151 -0.58 27.03 -4.71
C GLY A 151 -1.49 26.81 -3.51
N LEU A 152 -1.59 25.57 -3.02
CA LEU A 152 -2.43 25.19 -1.88
C LEU A 152 -1.69 25.38 -0.54
N LEU A 153 -0.36 25.39 -0.57
CA LEU A 153 0.51 25.71 0.56
C LEU A 153 1.49 26.83 0.21
N LYS A 154 2.00 27.50 1.24
CA LYS A 154 3.07 28.51 1.10
C LYS A 154 4.47 27.89 1.06
N SER A 155 4.65 26.74 1.73
CA SER A 155 5.93 26.05 1.91
C SER A 155 5.74 24.54 1.79
N SER A 156 6.73 23.85 1.24
CA SER A 156 6.83 22.38 1.19
C SER A 156 7.54 21.78 2.41
N GLU A 157 8.07 22.60 3.30
CA GLU A 157 8.82 22.15 4.48
C GLU A 157 7.95 21.34 5.44
N ILE A 158 8.57 20.34 6.08
CA ILE A 158 7.92 19.50 7.10
C ILE A 158 8.23 20.07 8.48
N GLU A 159 7.43 21.05 8.90
CA GLU A 159 7.60 21.74 10.18
C GLU A 159 6.80 21.07 11.30
N LEU A 160 5.68 20.43 10.98
CA LEU A 160 4.83 19.75 11.95
C LEU A 160 5.24 18.29 12.13
N THR A 161 5.55 17.88 13.35
CA THR A 161 5.69 16.47 13.73
C THR A 161 4.54 16.11 14.68
N ILE A 162 3.75 15.09 14.32
CA ILE A 162 2.63 14.61 15.12
C ILE A 162 2.97 13.28 15.79
N ASP A 163 2.29 12.97 16.89
CA ASP A 163 2.33 11.66 17.53
C ASP A 163 1.19 10.72 17.07
N VAL A 164 1.16 9.51 17.65
CA VAL A 164 0.18 8.47 17.30
C VAL A 164 -1.24 8.87 17.69
N ASP A 165 -1.42 9.56 18.81
CA ASP A 165 -2.74 9.96 19.30
C ASP A 165 -3.31 11.10 18.45
N GLU A 166 -2.46 12.05 18.06
CA GLU A 166 -2.80 13.09 17.09
C GLU A 166 -3.15 12.49 15.73
N ALA A 167 -2.35 11.55 15.22
CA ALA A 167 -2.65 10.86 13.97
C ALA A 167 -4.02 10.15 14.01
N ASN A 168 -4.34 9.49 15.13
CA ASN A 168 -5.62 8.80 15.33
C ASN A 168 -6.82 9.76 15.45
N LYS A 169 -6.60 11.00 15.92
CA LYS A 169 -7.64 12.06 15.93
C LYS A 169 -7.93 12.59 14.52
N VAL A 170 -6.91 12.66 13.66
CA VAL A 170 -7.03 13.20 12.29
C VAL A 170 -7.64 12.18 11.34
N THR A 171 -7.21 10.93 11.45
CA THR A 171 -7.62 9.81 10.62
C THR A 171 -7.86 8.61 11.50
N SER A 172 -9.01 7.94 11.34
CA SER A 172 -9.27 6.70 12.07
C SER A 172 -8.13 5.70 11.80
N HIS A 173 -7.48 5.22 12.88
CA HIS A 173 -6.30 4.35 12.81
C HIS A 173 -5.08 4.99 12.12
N GLY A 174 -4.94 6.32 12.15
CA GLY A 174 -3.85 7.07 11.52
C GLY A 174 -2.46 6.60 11.94
N GLY A 175 -2.27 6.21 13.21
CA GLY A 175 -0.99 5.62 13.65
C GLY A 175 -0.61 4.36 12.88
N VAL A 176 -1.58 3.48 12.62
CA VAL A 176 -1.36 2.25 11.83
C VAL A 176 -1.12 2.58 10.36
N LEU A 177 -1.98 3.43 9.79
CA LEU A 177 -1.95 3.79 8.36
C LEU A 177 -0.68 4.54 7.96
N TRP A 178 -0.10 5.33 8.86
CA TRP A 178 1.02 6.22 8.53
C TRP A 178 2.33 5.86 9.22
N GLY A 179 2.29 5.04 10.28
CA GLY A 179 3.46 4.84 11.14
C GLY A 179 4.04 3.44 11.11
N THR A 180 3.32 2.44 10.58
CA THR A 180 3.81 1.05 10.56
C THR A 180 4.67 0.76 9.33
N ASN A 181 5.22 -0.45 9.27
CA ASN A 181 6.02 -0.92 8.15
C ASN A 181 5.33 -2.08 7.44
N ALA A 182 5.40 -2.10 6.11
CA ALA A 182 4.94 -3.20 5.28
C ALA A 182 5.81 -3.26 4.02
N VAL A 183 7.05 -3.77 4.16
CA VAL A 183 8.04 -3.78 3.08
C VAL A 183 8.31 -5.20 2.63
N PHE A 184 8.25 -5.40 1.33
CA PHE A 184 8.59 -6.65 0.67
C PHE A 184 9.11 -6.43 -0.75
N ARG A 185 9.72 -7.48 -1.30
CA ARG A 185 10.11 -7.63 -2.71
C ARG A 185 9.13 -8.57 -3.40
N SER A 186 8.77 -8.19 -4.63
CA SER A 186 7.87 -8.97 -5.48
C SER A 186 8.72 -9.76 -6.47
N GLY A 187 8.65 -11.08 -6.44
CA GLY A 187 9.35 -11.96 -7.38
C GLY A 187 8.45 -13.04 -7.98
N ARG A 188 7.47 -13.55 -7.21
CA ARG A 188 6.68 -14.70 -7.65
C ARG A 188 5.85 -14.41 -8.88
N ALA A 189 5.11 -13.30 -8.89
CA ALA A 189 4.30 -12.92 -10.03
C ALA A 189 5.16 -12.65 -11.29
N GLN A 190 6.34 -12.05 -11.10
CA GLN A 190 7.29 -11.79 -12.19
C GLN A 190 7.78 -13.10 -12.81
N HIS A 191 8.29 -14.03 -11.99
CA HIS A 191 8.84 -15.29 -12.46
C HIS A 191 7.79 -16.25 -13.05
N THR A 192 6.59 -16.28 -12.49
CA THR A 192 5.60 -17.32 -12.81
C THR A 192 4.51 -16.88 -13.80
N LEU A 193 4.25 -15.58 -13.89
CA LEU A 193 3.18 -15.00 -14.73
C LEU A 193 3.71 -13.97 -15.75
N GLY A 194 5.02 -13.69 -15.75
CA GLY A 194 5.61 -12.59 -16.53
C GLY A 194 4.95 -11.25 -16.23
N TRP A 195 4.50 -11.07 -14.99
CA TRP A 195 3.83 -9.86 -14.53
C TRP A 195 4.87 -8.81 -14.18
N GLU A 196 4.74 -7.62 -14.74
CA GLU A 196 5.60 -6.48 -14.44
C GLU A 196 4.73 -5.23 -14.30
N PRO A 197 4.88 -4.42 -13.23
CA PRO A 197 4.18 -3.14 -13.10
C PRO A 197 4.53 -2.19 -14.25
N GLN A 198 3.53 -1.56 -14.86
CA GLN A 198 3.69 -0.63 -15.99
C GLN A 198 3.03 0.73 -15.76
N ALA A 199 2.23 0.88 -14.71
CA ALA A 199 1.58 2.16 -14.41
C ALA A 199 2.59 3.21 -13.90
N PRO A 200 2.21 4.50 -13.89
CA PRO A 200 3.05 5.57 -13.35
C PRO A 200 3.48 5.30 -11.91
N GLY A 201 4.64 5.83 -11.53
CA GLY A 201 5.18 5.68 -10.19
C GLY A 201 4.31 6.37 -9.12
N LEU A 202 4.59 6.03 -7.86
CA LEU A 202 3.89 6.62 -6.72
C LEU A 202 4.03 8.14 -6.71
N VAL A 203 5.26 8.64 -6.86
CA VAL A 203 5.56 10.09 -6.85
C VAL A 203 4.82 10.82 -7.96
N ASP A 204 4.79 10.27 -9.18
CA ASP A 204 4.11 10.86 -10.33
C ASP A 204 2.59 10.98 -10.11
N SER A 205 2.02 10.12 -9.25
CA SER A 205 0.59 10.09 -8.95
C SER A 205 0.18 11.03 -7.79
N ILE A 206 1.13 11.61 -7.05
CA ILE A 206 0.84 12.39 -5.84
C ILE A 206 0.12 13.70 -6.18
N ALA A 207 0.55 14.40 -7.24
CA ALA A 207 -0.05 15.68 -7.62
C ALA A 207 -1.55 15.58 -7.92
N GLU A 208 -1.97 14.51 -8.61
CA GLU A 208 -3.38 14.23 -8.88
C GLU A 208 -4.17 13.95 -7.60
N ALA A 209 -3.60 13.20 -6.66
CA ALA A 209 -4.23 12.93 -5.37
C ALA A 209 -4.43 14.22 -4.56
N VAL A 210 -3.42 15.10 -4.51
CA VAL A 210 -3.49 16.41 -3.85
C VAL A 210 -4.59 17.28 -4.46
N ALA A 211 -4.62 17.41 -5.79
CA ALA A 211 -5.62 18.21 -6.50
C ALA A 211 -7.04 17.68 -6.25
N SER A 212 -7.20 16.35 -6.23
CA SER A 212 -8.48 15.70 -5.96
C SER A 212 -8.96 15.95 -4.55
N GLU A 213 -8.07 15.89 -3.54
CA GLU A 213 -8.44 16.18 -2.15
C GLU A 213 -8.76 17.66 -1.92
N ALA A 214 -8.04 18.57 -2.57
CA ALA A 214 -8.36 19.99 -2.52
C ALA A 214 -9.79 20.28 -3.01
N LYS A 215 -10.18 19.71 -4.16
CA LYS A 215 -11.54 19.82 -4.70
C LYS A 215 -12.58 19.23 -3.75
N ARG A 216 -12.29 18.07 -3.14
CA ARG A 216 -13.21 17.41 -2.19
C ARG A 216 -13.41 18.25 -0.92
N LEU A 217 -12.38 18.91 -0.42
CA LEU A 217 -12.48 19.79 0.76
C LEU A 217 -13.29 21.05 0.46
N GLN A 218 -13.18 21.61 -0.75
CA GLN A 218 -13.98 22.76 -1.18
C GLN A 218 -15.47 22.41 -1.32
N GLY A 219 -15.81 21.21 -1.79
CA GLY A 219 -17.19 20.74 -1.90
C GLY A 219 -17.85 20.31 -0.57
N GLN A 220 -17.13 20.40 0.55
CA GLN A 220 -17.64 20.13 1.90
C GLN A 220 -17.93 21.40 2.71
N GLN A 221 -17.64 22.58 2.15
CA GLN A 221 -17.99 23.90 2.70
C GLN A 221 -19.32 24.37 2.11
#